data_AF-A0A1E7WHK0-F1
#
_entry.id   AF-A0A1E7WHK0-F1
#
_cell.length_a   1.000
_cell.length_b   1.000
_cell.length_c   1.000
_cell.angle_alpha   90.00
_cell.angle_beta   90.00
_cell.angle_gamma   90.00
#
_symmetry.space_group_name_H-M   'P 1'
#
loop_
_entity.id
_entity.type
_entity.pdbx_description
1 polymer ?
#
loop_
_entity_poly.entity_id
_entity_poly.type
_entity_poly.pdbx_seq_one_letter_code
_entity_poly.pdbx_strand_id
1 'polypeptide(L)'
;MKKNPPRYLHLAPEAELPVLDALENFKAVLVVDVDVLETVRWDISRWLVESGSKYVMVWGKDAEQWHESIDDAHLEATNYEDLDDADVLITTSHEDDDLSEAFWFAQHRASHPAHELHDTLIVHIAEAPRREEIEDEFHDA
;
A
#
# COMPACT_ATOMS: atom_id res chain seq x y z
N MET A 1 18.64 -1.62 -11.56
CA MET A 1 19.08 -0.72 -10.46
C MET A 1 18.87 -1.42 -9.12
N LYS A 2 19.53 -0.97 -8.06
CA LYS A 2 19.37 -1.56 -6.71
C LYS A 2 18.13 -0.94 -6.08
N LYS A 3 17.14 -1.75 -5.66
CA LYS A 3 15.96 -1.26 -4.93
C LYS A 3 16.39 -0.73 -3.56
N ASN A 4 15.75 0.34 -3.10
CA ASN A 4 15.97 0.85 -1.74
C ASN A 4 15.44 -0.16 -0.72
N PRO A 5 16.01 -0.22 0.50
CA PRO A 5 15.40 -0.98 1.59
C PRO A 5 13.95 -0.50 1.81
N PRO A 6 13.02 -1.40 2.19
CA PRO A 6 11.65 -0.98 2.47
C PRO A 6 11.63 0.02 3.64
N ARG A 7 10.69 0.96 3.59
CA ARG A 7 10.39 1.83 4.73
C ARG A 7 9.20 1.24 5.46
N TYR A 8 9.32 1.03 6.75
CA TYR A 8 8.22 0.57 7.59
C TYR A 8 7.51 1.73 8.28
N LEU A 9 6.19 1.76 8.17
CA LEU A 9 5.29 2.62 8.91
C LEU A 9 4.30 1.76 9.69
N HIS A 10 4.31 1.89 11.02
CA HIS A 10 3.22 1.39 11.85
C HIS A 10 2.14 2.46 11.95
N LEU A 11 0.90 2.06 11.71
CA LEU A 11 -0.26 2.93 11.78
C LEU A 11 -1.34 2.28 12.67
N ALA A 12 -1.50 2.76 13.90
CA ALA A 12 -2.67 2.40 14.68
C ALA A 12 -3.92 3.03 14.04
N PRO A 13 -5.11 2.39 14.10
CA PRO A 13 -6.33 2.93 13.47
C PRO A 13 -6.68 4.37 13.89
N GLU A 14 -6.30 4.79 15.09
CA GLU A 14 -6.51 6.14 15.63
C GLU A 14 -5.33 7.11 15.42
N ALA A 15 -4.25 6.66 14.79
CA ALA A 15 -3.06 7.48 14.59
C ALA A 15 -3.31 8.57 13.52
N GLU A 16 -2.65 9.71 13.69
CA GLU A 16 -2.61 10.74 12.66
C GLU A 16 -1.82 10.24 11.44
N LEU A 17 -2.34 10.52 10.25
CA LEU A 17 -1.73 10.11 8.99
C LEU A 17 -0.50 11.00 8.68
N PRO A 18 0.70 10.42 8.52
CA PRO A 18 1.91 11.20 8.31
C PRO A 18 2.03 11.69 6.86
N VAL A 19 2.77 12.77 6.65
CA VAL A 19 3.14 13.22 5.30
C VAL A 19 4.28 12.35 4.75
N LEU A 20 4.19 11.96 3.47
CA LEU A 20 5.11 11.04 2.79
C LEU A 20 6.06 11.72 1.77
N ASP A 21 6.47 12.97 2.01
CA ASP A 21 7.23 13.83 1.06
C ASP A 21 8.58 13.26 0.55
N ALA A 22 9.09 12.20 1.18
CA ALA A 22 10.38 11.59 0.81
C ALA A 22 10.23 10.37 -0.11
N LEU A 23 9.03 10.06 -0.60
CA LEU A 23 8.75 8.94 -1.50
C LEU A 23 8.36 9.45 -2.89
N GLU A 24 9.00 8.93 -3.92
CA GLU A 24 8.67 9.25 -5.32
C GLU A 24 8.35 7.96 -6.07
N ASN A 25 7.26 7.95 -6.85
CA ASN A 25 6.83 6.81 -7.66
C ASN A 25 6.92 5.47 -6.90
N PHE A 26 6.43 5.46 -5.66
CA PHE A 26 6.60 4.34 -4.77
C PHE A 26 5.43 3.35 -4.89
N LYS A 27 5.64 2.17 -4.35
CA LYS A 27 4.56 1.22 -4.06
C LYS A 27 4.38 1.04 -2.56
N ALA A 28 3.16 0.78 -2.15
CA ALA A 28 2.79 0.49 -0.77
C ALA A 28 2.34 -0.97 -0.64
N VAL A 29 2.81 -1.66 0.39
CA VAL A 29 2.19 -2.91 0.87
C VAL A 29 1.44 -2.59 2.15
N LEU A 30 0.12 -2.73 2.13
CA LEU A 30 -0.73 -2.61 3.30
C LEU A 30 -0.84 -3.97 3.98
N VAL A 31 -0.37 -4.04 5.22
CA VAL A 31 -0.47 -5.22 6.09
C VAL A 31 -1.49 -4.90 7.16
N VAL A 32 -2.68 -5.52 7.09
CA VAL A 32 -3.81 -5.18 7.96
C VAL A 32 -4.12 -6.32 8.93
N ASP A 33 -3.83 -6.12 10.22
CA ASP A 33 -4.02 -7.15 11.25
C ASP A 33 -5.25 -6.93 12.13
N VAL A 34 -5.84 -5.75 12.05
CA VAL A 34 -6.95 -5.32 12.91
C VAL A 34 -8.18 -4.95 12.10
N ASP A 35 -9.34 -5.06 12.72
CA ASP A 35 -10.58 -4.59 12.11
C ASP A 35 -10.57 -3.05 12.11
N VAL A 36 -10.81 -2.44 10.97
CA VAL A 36 -10.75 -0.98 10.80
C VAL A 36 -12.14 -0.48 10.41
N LEU A 37 -12.59 0.59 11.05
CA LEU A 37 -13.85 1.23 10.70
C LEU A 37 -13.80 1.74 9.26
N GLU A 38 -14.92 1.62 8.54
CA GLU A 38 -15.04 2.05 7.14
C GLU A 38 -14.57 3.50 6.92
N THR A 39 -14.89 4.42 7.83
CA THR A 39 -14.45 5.82 7.73
C THR A 39 -12.93 5.97 7.85
N VAL A 40 -12.29 5.19 8.71
CA VAL A 40 -10.83 5.21 8.88
C VAL A 40 -10.15 4.57 7.68
N ARG A 41 -10.70 3.46 7.18
CA ARG A 41 -10.25 2.84 5.93
C ARG A 41 -10.30 3.84 4.78
N TRP A 42 -11.40 4.57 4.66
CA TRP A 42 -11.58 5.61 3.65
C TRP A 42 -10.54 6.74 3.74
N ASP A 43 -10.26 7.22 4.96
CA ASP A 43 -9.25 8.26 5.20
C ASP A 43 -7.84 7.78 4.79
N ILE A 44 -7.49 6.53 5.11
CA ILE A 44 -6.21 5.91 4.73
C ILE A 44 -6.12 5.71 3.21
N SER A 45 -7.20 5.26 2.57
CA SER A 45 -7.26 5.10 1.12
C SER A 45 -7.00 6.40 0.38
N ARG A 46 -7.67 7.49 0.78
CA ARG A 46 -7.42 8.83 0.23
C ARG A 46 -6.00 9.29 0.49
N TRP A 47 -5.49 9.07 1.70
CA TRP A 47 -4.11 9.42 2.05
C TRP A 47 -3.08 8.72 1.16
N LEU A 48 -3.27 7.44 0.80
CA LEU A 48 -2.37 6.73 -0.12
C LEU A 48 -2.39 7.32 -1.53
N VAL A 49 -3.58 7.69 -2.02
CA VAL A 49 -3.78 8.35 -3.32
C VAL A 49 -3.11 9.73 -3.32
N GLU A 50 -3.40 10.55 -2.31
CA GLU A 50 -2.85 11.91 -2.16
C GLU A 50 -1.34 11.91 -1.96
N SER A 51 -0.79 10.86 -1.34
CA SER A 51 0.64 10.67 -1.17
C SER A 51 1.36 10.35 -2.48
N GLY A 52 0.65 10.08 -3.57
CA GLY A 52 1.24 9.81 -4.88
C GLY A 52 1.76 8.37 -5.04
N SER A 53 1.22 7.41 -4.30
CA SER A 53 1.49 5.98 -4.54
C SER A 53 1.15 5.62 -5.99
N LYS A 54 1.93 4.73 -6.60
CA LYS A 54 1.70 4.21 -7.95
C LYS A 54 1.23 2.76 -7.97
N TYR A 55 1.40 2.07 -6.86
CA TYR A 55 0.94 0.69 -6.72
C TYR A 55 0.64 0.39 -5.24
N VAL A 56 -0.54 -0.14 -4.94
CA VAL A 56 -0.87 -0.64 -3.60
C VAL A 56 -1.19 -2.12 -3.65
N MET A 57 -0.52 -2.91 -2.81
CA MET A 57 -0.86 -4.31 -2.56
C MET A 57 -1.44 -4.41 -1.17
N VAL A 58 -2.59 -5.06 -1.01
CA VAL A 58 -3.24 -5.19 0.29
C VAL A 58 -3.24 -6.65 0.71
N TRP A 59 -2.77 -6.91 1.91
CA TRP A 59 -2.80 -8.22 2.55
C TRP A 59 -3.42 -8.14 3.94
N GLY A 60 -4.08 -9.22 4.36
CA GLY A 60 -4.63 -9.37 5.70
C GLY A 60 -6.13 -9.12 5.75
N LYS A 61 -6.60 -8.60 6.88
CA LYS A 61 -8.04 -8.44 7.14
C LYS A 61 -8.72 -7.52 6.13
N ASP A 62 -9.84 -7.99 5.59
CA ASP A 62 -10.69 -7.25 4.66
C ASP A 62 -9.92 -6.73 3.42
N ALA A 63 -8.90 -7.46 2.96
CA ALA A 63 -8.01 -7.02 1.89
C ALA A 63 -8.77 -6.63 0.61
N GLU A 64 -9.84 -7.37 0.26
CA GLU A 64 -10.68 -7.02 -0.88
C GLU A 64 -11.43 -5.70 -0.68
N GLN A 65 -11.97 -5.44 0.51
CA GLN A 65 -12.67 -4.17 0.80
C GLN A 65 -11.71 -2.99 0.83
N TRP A 66 -10.46 -3.20 1.25
CA TRP A 66 -9.41 -2.20 1.17
C TRP A 66 -9.02 -1.90 -0.28
N HIS A 67 -8.85 -2.95 -1.09
CA HIS A 67 -8.62 -2.81 -2.53
C HIS A 67 -9.72 -1.97 -3.19
N GLU A 68 -10.99 -2.35 -3.01
CA GLU A 68 -12.14 -1.58 -3.52
C GLU A 68 -12.15 -0.14 -3.00
N SER A 69 -11.87 0.06 -1.71
CA SER A 69 -11.84 1.40 -1.12
C SER A 69 -10.75 2.30 -1.70
N ILE A 70 -9.59 1.75 -2.09
CA ILE A 70 -8.51 2.52 -2.69
C ILE A 70 -8.84 2.88 -4.14
N ASP A 71 -9.47 1.95 -4.88
CA ASP A 71 -9.96 2.21 -6.24
C ASP A 71 -10.99 3.33 -6.25
N ASP A 72 -11.97 3.28 -5.36
CA ASP A 72 -13.00 4.31 -5.24
C ASP A 72 -12.39 5.67 -4.87
N ALA A 73 -11.40 5.71 -3.96
CA ALA A 73 -10.70 6.94 -3.60
C ALA A 73 -9.88 7.49 -4.78
N HIS A 74 -9.26 6.62 -5.58
CA HIS A 74 -8.51 7.03 -6.76
C HIS A 74 -9.44 7.60 -7.84
N LEU A 75 -10.57 6.94 -8.11
CA LEU A 75 -11.58 7.41 -9.05
C LEU A 75 -12.18 8.76 -8.62
N GLU A 76 -12.46 8.95 -7.33
CA GLU A 76 -12.92 10.23 -6.80
C GLU A 76 -11.86 11.33 -7.03
N ALA A 77 -10.59 11.06 -6.71
CA ALA A 77 -9.49 12.02 -6.84
C ALA A 77 -9.23 12.44 -8.30
N THR A 78 -9.54 11.57 -9.26
CA THR A 78 -9.37 11.82 -10.69
C THR A 78 -10.65 12.24 -11.41
N ASN A 79 -11.73 12.50 -10.65
CA ASN A 79 -13.05 12.84 -11.19
C ASN A 79 -13.58 11.82 -12.21
N TYR A 80 -13.20 10.54 -12.07
CA TYR A 80 -13.59 9.44 -12.96
C TYR A 80 -13.18 9.66 -14.43
N GLU A 81 -12.13 10.43 -14.68
CA GLU A 81 -11.59 10.65 -16.03
C GLU A 81 -10.76 9.46 -16.52
N ASP A 82 -10.68 9.28 -17.84
CA ASP A 82 -9.72 8.35 -18.44
C ASP A 82 -8.30 8.89 -18.21
N LEU A 83 -7.44 8.06 -17.61
CA LEU A 83 -6.08 8.45 -17.25
C LEU A 83 -5.06 7.94 -18.28
N ASP A 84 -4.00 8.73 -18.48
CA ASP A 84 -2.79 8.23 -19.11
C ASP A 84 -2.10 7.21 -18.19
N ASP A 85 -1.33 6.29 -18.76
CA ASP A 85 -0.61 5.24 -18.02
C ASP A 85 0.27 5.79 -16.87
N ALA A 86 0.68 7.06 -16.91
CA ALA A 86 1.48 7.71 -15.87
C ALA A 86 0.70 8.12 -14.61
N ASP A 87 -0.62 8.29 -14.74
CA ASP A 87 -1.47 8.83 -13.68
C ASP A 87 -2.27 7.75 -12.96
N VAL A 88 -2.31 6.53 -13.50
CA VAL A 88 -2.97 5.39 -12.89
C VAL A 88 -2.34 5.01 -11.55
N LEU A 89 -3.18 4.74 -10.55
CA LEU A 89 -2.82 3.95 -9.38
C LEU A 89 -3.26 2.50 -9.63
N ILE A 90 -2.35 1.55 -9.47
CA ILE A 90 -2.68 0.12 -9.54
C ILE A 90 -2.87 -0.43 -8.14
N THR A 91 -3.89 -1.24 -7.94
CA THR A 91 -4.24 -1.86 -6.67
C THR A 91 -4.36 -3.37 -6.88
N THR A 92 -3.93 -4.16 -5.90
CA THR A 92 -4.18 -5.61 -5.86
C THR A 92 -4.54 -6.06 -4.45
N SER A 93 -5.53 -6.94 -4.37
CA SER A 93 -5.87 -7.69 -3.17
C SER A 93 -5.08 -9.00 -3.13
N HIS A 94 -4.53 -9.33 -1.97
CA HIS A 94 -3.83 -10.57 -1.65
C HIS A 94 -4.54 -11.29 -0.50
N GLU A 95 -5.88 -11.31 -0.51
CA GLU A 95 -6.72 -11.92 0.54
C GLU A 95 -6.47 -13.42 0.72
N ASP A 96 -6.20 -14.13 -0.39
CA ASP A 96 -5.99 -15.59 -0.41
C ASP A 96 -4.51 -16.01 -0.29
N ASP A 97 -3.58 -15.06 -0.24
CA ASP A 97 -2.14 -15.30 -0.22
C ASP A 97 -1.58 -15.29 1.22
N ASP A 98 -0.45 -15.93 1.45
CA ASP A 98 0.34 -15.69 2.67
C ASP A 98 1.08 -14.33 2.60
N LEU A 99 1.43 -13.75 3.75
CA LEU A 99 2.13 -12.44 3.78
C LEU A 99 3.45 -12.48 3.00
N SER A 100 4.23 -13.56 3.16
CA SER A 100 5.43 -13.81 2.36
C SER A 100 5.19 -13.85 0.85
N GLU A 101 4.03 -14.35 0.38
CA GLU A 101 3.67 -14.36 -1.05
C GLU A 101 3.32 -12.96 -1.55
N ALA A 102 2.58 -12.17 -0.76
CA ALA A 102 2.31 -10.76 -1.05
C ALA A 102 3.61 -9.94 -1.11
N PHE A 103 4.55 -10.18 -0.19
CA PHE A 103 5.88 -9.56 -0.22
C PHE A 103 6.73 -10.01 -1.41
N TRP A 104 6.72 -11.30 -1.74
CA TRP A 104 7.40 -11.81 -2.94
C TRP A 104 6.82 -11.15 -4.19
N PHE A 105 5.50 -11.03 -4.29
CA PHE A 105 4.82 -10.33 -5.38
C PHE A 105 5.27 -8.87 -5.44
N ALA A 106 5.28 -8.17 -4.31
CA ALA A 106 5.76 -6.80 -4.25
C ALA A 106 7.21 -6.70 -4.77
N GLN A 107 8.09 -7.62 -4.39
CA GLN A 107 9.48 -7.60 -4.80
C GLN A 107 9.71 -7.99 -6.27
N HIS A 108 8.92 -8.90 -6.83
CA HIS A 108 9.27 -9.56 -8.10
C HIS A 108 8.26 -9.34 -9.22
N ARG A 109 7.01 -8.97 -8.89
CA ARG A 109 5.89 -8.90 -9.85
C ARG A 109 5.24 -7.53 -9.95
N ALA A 110 5.20 -6.75 -8.87
CA ALA A 110 4.63 -5.41 -8.91
C ALA A 110 5.40 -4.51 -9.89
N SER A 111 4.71 -4.08 -10.94
CA SER A 111 5.25 -3.24 -12.01
C SER A 111 4.20 -2.24 -12.47
N HIS A 112 4.63 -1.01 -12.73
CA HIS A 112 3.77 0.05 -13.25
C HIS A 112 4.10 0.32 -14.74
N PRO A 113 3.10 0.55 -15.61
CA PRO A 113 3.31 0.69 -17.06
C PRO A 113 4.21 1.88 -17.44
N ALA A 114 4.16 2.97 -16.66
CA ALA A 114 4.87 4.20 -16.96
C ALA A 114 6.00 4.57 -15.99
N HIS A 115 6.10 3.93 -14.80
CA HIS A 115 7.00 4.36 -13.73
C HIS A 115 7.85 3.19 -13.21
N GLU A 116 9.12 3.48 -12.89
CA GLU A 116 9.94 2.53 -12.14
C GLU A 116 9.68 2.70 -10.63
N LEU A 117 9.25 1.61 -9.99
CA LEU A 117 8.90 1.60 -8.57
C LEU A 117 10.15 1.41 -7.70
N HIS A 118 10.82 2.51 -7.37
CA HIS A 118 12.11 2.50 -6.66
C HIS A 118 11.99 2.30 -5.15
N ASP A 119 10.97 2.91 -4.56
CA ASP A 119 10.71 2.87 -3.12
C ASP A 119 9.57 1.90 -2.80
N THR A 120 9.69 1.23 -1.65
CA THR A 120 8.63 0.39 -1.08
C THR A 120 8.30 0.91 0.31
N LEU A 121 7.03 1.22 0.54
CA LEU A 121 6.49 1.53 1.86
C LEU A 121 5.70 0.31 2.35
N ILE A 122 6.00 -0.19 3.55
CA ILE A 122 5.16 -1.16 4.23
C ILE A 122 4.34 -0.40 5.28
N VAL A 123 3.02 -0.38 5.10
CA VAL A 123 2.07 0.22 6.04
C VAL A 123 1.45 -0.90 6.85
N HIS A 124 1.88 -1.05 8.09
CA HIS A 124 1.38 -2.06 9.02
C HIS A 124 0.31 -1.44 9.92
N ILE A 125 -0.94 -1.82 9.66
CA ILE A 125 -2.12 -1.36 10.38
C ILE A 125 -2.45 -2.36 11.48
N ALA A 126 -2.09 -2.00 12.71
CA ALA A 126 -2.19 -2.90 13.87
C ALA A 126 -2.26 -2.14 15.20
N GLU A 127 -2.70 -2.79 16.27
CA GLU A 127 -2.68 -2.23 17.64
C GLU A 127 -1.25 -1.96 18.13
N ALA A 128 -0.29 -2.80 17.75
CA ALA A 128 1.11 -2.70 18.16
C ALA A 128 2.07 -2.94 17.00
N PRO A 129 3.23 -2.27 16.97
CA PRO A 129 4.20 -2.46 15.89
C PRO A 129 4.87 -3.83 15.94
N ARG A 130 5.10 -4.44 14.77
CA ARG A 130 5.86 -5.68 14.56
C ARG A 130 6.99 -5.48 13.54
N ARG A 131 7.72 -4.36 13.68
CA ARG A 131 8.68 -3.88 12.67
C ARG A 131 9.69 -4.93 12.26
N GLU A 132 10.44 -5.50 13.21
CA GLU A 132 11.54 -6.42 12.93
C GLU A 132 11.02 -7.67 12.19
N GLU A 133 9.93 -8.28 12.67
CA GLU A 133 9.28 -9.43 12.04
C GLU A 133 8.84 -9.15 10.60
N ILE A 134 8.18 -8.01 10.37
CA ILE A 134 7.67 -7.64 9.05
C ILE A 134 8.81 -7.27 8.08
N GLU A 135 9.83 -6.56 8.55
CA GLU A 135 11.00 -6.22 7.72
C GLU A 135 11.82 -7.46 7.37
N ASP A 136 11.98 -8.40 8.31
CA ASP A 136 12.65 -9.69 8.09
C ASP A 136 11.85 -10.56 7.10
N GLU A 137 10.53 -10.67 7.26
CA GLU A 137 9.68 -11.44 6.34
C GLU A 137 9.68 -10.82 4.93
N PHE A 138 9.68 -9.50 4.82
CA PHE A 138 9.84 -8.83 3.52
C PHE A 138 11.21 -9.11 2.90
N HIS A 139 12.27 -9.18 3.71
CA HIS A 139 13.62 -9.45 3.21
C HIS A 139 13.79 -10.89 2.71
N ASP A 140 13.17 -11.84 3.39
CA ASP A 140 13.29 -13.27 3.11
C ASP A 140 12.34 -13.77 1.99
N ALA A 141 11.33 -12.96 1.63
CA ALA A 141 10.34 -13.28 0.61
C ALA A 141 10.92 -13.46 -0.81
#